data_AF-A0AAE3NUQ9-F1
#
_entry.id   AF-A0AAE3NUQ9-F1
#
_cell.length_a   1.000
_cell.length_b   1.000
_cell.length_c   1.000
_cell.angle_alpha   90.00
_cell.angle_beta   90.00
_cell.angle_gamma   90.00
#
_symmetry.space_group_name_H-M   'P 1'
#
loop_
_entity.id
_entity.type
_entity.pdbx_description
1 polymer ?
#
loop_
_entity_poly.entity_id
_entity_poly.type
_entity_poly.pdbx_seq_one_letter_code
_entity_poly.pdbx_strand_id
1 'polypeptide(L)'
;MQKSEDDLRDQWQSRAHRDKWRRMQRLVCDLARRNGHDISMVSGEIHLATRATMHLGDGLNLDQLVSSGIAHRAPPKSSARFMGALSWLGEGPLPEHPIRVEPLPGQRNRYLAERN
;
A
#
# COMPACT_ATOMS: atom_id res chain seq x y z
N MET A 1 -15.77 -0.10 13.24
CA MET A 1 -15.74 0.07 11.78
C MET A 1 -14.92 1.30 11.37
N GLN A 2 -15.10 2.46 12.00
CA GLN A 2 -14.32 3.68 11.69
C GLN A 2 -12.78 3.51 11.74
N LYS A 3 -12.25 2.81 12.75
CA LYS A 3 -10.79 2.69 12.93
C LYS A 3 -10.04 2.07 11.73
N SER A 4 -10.58 1.00 11.16
CA SER A 4 -9.94 0.29 10.04
C SER A 4 -10.05 1.01 8.70
N GLU A 5 -11.06 1.88 8.55
CA GLU A 5 -11.20 2.72 7.36
C GLU A 5 -10.21 3.88 7.38
N ASP A 6 -9.88 4.39 8.57
CA ASP A 6 -8.82 5.38 8.77
C ASP A 6 -7.44 4.80 8.42
N ASP A 7 -7.16 3.54 8.81
CA ASP A 7 -5.88 2.89 8.49
C ASP A 7 -5.64 2.76 6.98
N LEU A 8 -6.68 2.49 6.18
CA LEU A 8 -6.57 2.50 4.71
C LEU A 8 -6.31 3.90 4.16
N ARG A 9 -6.92 4.91 4.79
CA ARG A 9 -6.78 6.32 4.43
C ARG A 9 -5.52 6.95 4.99
N ASP A 10 -4.72 6.27 5.81
CA ASP A 10 -3.42 6.78 6.28
C ASP A 10 -2.22 6.22 5.53
N GLN A 11 -2.45 5.22 4.67
CA GLN A 11 -1.45 4.63 3.79
C GLN A 11 -1.31 5.43 2.47
N TRP A 12 -1.00 4.75 1.38
CA TRP A 12 -0.77 5.29 0.04
C TRP A 12 -1.83 6.26 -0.49
N GLN A 13 -3.08 6.11 -0.03
CA GLN A 13 -4.22 6.88 -0.50
C GLN A 13 -4.56 8.05 0.44
N SER A 14 -3.64 8.44 1.32
CA SER A 14 -3.96 9.42 2.34
C SER A 14 -4.33 10.78 1.79
N ARG A 15 -5.59 11.16 2.07
CA ARG A 15 -6.16 12.46 1.68
C ARG A 15 -5.72 13.57 2.65
N ALA A 16 -5.61 13.26 3.94
CA ALA A 16 -5.19 14.22 4.97
C ALA A 16 -3.73 14.66 4.82
N HIS A 17 -2.86 13.76 4.37
CA HIS A 17 -1.41 14.00 4.21
C HIS A 17 -0.94 13.96 2.75
N ARG A 18 -1.85 14.20 1.79
CA ARG A 18 -1.63 13.97 0.36
C ARG A 18 -0.37 14.63 -0.19
N ASP A 19 -0.06 15.86 0.24
CA ASP A 19 1.10 16.59 -0.28
C ASP A 19 2.43 16.07 0.26
N LYS A 20 2.47 15.64 1.54
CA LYS A 20 3.66 14.98 2.11
C LYS A 20 3.90 13.64 1.42
N TRP A 21 2.84 12.87 1.18
CA TRP A 21 2.90 11.61 0.46
C TRP A 21 3.36 11.77 -0.99
N ARG A 22 2.84 12.76 -1.72
CA ARG A 22 3.31 13.09 -3.08
C ARG A 22 4.78 13.45 -3.09
N ARG A 23 5.24 14.27 -2.13
CA ARG A 23 6.65 14.63 -2.02
C ARG A 23 7.54 13.42 -1.78
N MET A 24 7.17 12.55 -0.82
CA MET A 24 7.91 11.32 -0.54
C MET A 24 7.97 10.41 -1.77
N GLN A 25 6.84 10.17 -2.43
CA GLN A 25 6.79 9.33 -3.62
C GLN A 25 7.65 9.86 -4.76
N ARG A 26 7.66 11.19 -4.99
CA ARG A 26 8.54 11.80 -6.00
C ARG A 26 10.02 11.59 -5.67
N LEU A 27 10.43 11.76 -4.40
CA LEU A 27 11.82 11.51 -3.99
C LEU A 27 12.23 10.05 -4.23
N VAL A 28 11.34 9.11 -3.96
CA VAL A 28 11.58 7.67 -4.20
C VAL A 28 11.65 7.37 -5.70
N CYS A 29 10.77 7.97 -6.51
CA CYS A 29 10.83 7.85 -7.98
C CYS A 29 12.16 8.38 -8.52
N ASP A 30 12.59 9.56 -8.06
CA ASP A 30 13.85 10.16 -8.47
C ASP A 30 15.04 9.30 -8.07
N LEU A 31 15.02 8.71 -6.86
CA LEU A 31 16.06 7.79 -6.40
C LEU A 31 16.14 6.53 -7.27
N ALA A 32 15.00 5.92 -7.59
CA ALA A 32 14.93 4.72 -8.43
C ALA A 32 15.50 5.00 -9.83
N ARG A 33 15.05 6.11 -10.46
CA ARG A 33 15.47 6.49 -11.81
C ARG A 33 16.93 6.87 -11.89
N ARG A 34 17.45 7.62 -10.91
CA ARG A 34 18.88 8.02 -10.88
C ARG A 34 19.81 6.81 -10.85
N ASN A 35 19.40 5.74 -10.18
CA ASN A 35 20.22 4.55 -9.99
C ASN A 35 19.86 3.41 -10.96
N GLY A 36 18.73 3.52 -11.68
CA GLY A 36 18.24 2.47 -12.57
C GLY A 36 17.83 1.19 -11.84
N HIS A 37 17.34 1.28 -10.60
CA HIS A 37 17.05 0.13 -9.76
C HIS A 37 15.59 0.10 -9.30
N ASP A 38 15.03 -1.11 -9.23
CA ASP A 38 13.79 -1.37 -8.51
C ASP A 38 13.96 -1.05 -7.02
N ILE A 39 12.90 -0.56 -6.38
CA ILE A 39 12.90 -0.25 -4.95
C ILE A 39 11.91 -1.18 -4.25
N SER A 40 12.37 -1.84 -3.19
CA SER A 40 11.53 -2.56 -2.25
C SER A 40 11.50 -1.85 -0.90
N MET A 41 10.32 -1.49 -0.43
CA MET A 41 10.09 -0.88 0.87
C MET A 41 9.38 -1.85 1.79
N VAL A 42 9.87 -1.97 3.03
CA VAL A 42 9.19 -2.73 4.09
C VAL A 42 8.71 -1.75 5.13
N SER A 43 7.42 -1.83 5.46
CA SER A 43 6.77 -0.97 6.44
C SER A 43 5.88 -1.80 7.36
N GLY A 44 5.67 -1.35 8.59
CA GLY A 44 4.74 -1.97 9.51
C GLY A 44 3.44 -1.19 9.61
N GLU A 45 2.33 -1.89 9.72
CA GLU A 45 1.00 -1.37 10.05
C GLU A 45 0.37 -2.27 11.12
N ILE A 46 -0.69 -1.84 11.79
CA ILE A 46 -1.24 -2.49 12.99
C ILE A 46 -2.22 -3.64 12.66
N HIS A 47 -2.91 -3.60 11.52
CA HIS A 47 -4.09 -4.44 11.27
C HIS A 47 -4.01 -5.35 10.04
N LEU A 48 -3.30 -4.99 8.97
CA LEU A 48 -3.35 -5.73 7.71
C LEU A 48 -1.99 -5.87 7.04
N ALA A 49 -1.75 -7.08 6.51
CA ALA A 49 -0.70 -7.29 5.56
C ALA A 49 -1.21 -6.94 4.16
N THR A 50 -0.43 -6.14 3.42
CA THR A 50 -0.73 -5.79 2.03
C THR A 50 0.55 -5.63 1.22
N ARG A 51 0.44 -5.86 -0.08
CA ARG A 51 1.45 -5.47 -1.07
C ARG A 51 0.88 -4.36 -1.93
N ALA A 52 1.67 -3.31 -2.14
CA ALA A 52 1.38 -2.26 -3.09
C ALA A 52 2.53 -2.16 -4.08
N THR A 53 2.20 -2.02 -5.37
CA THR A 53 3.18 -1.84 -6.43
C THR A 53 2.86 -0.56 -7.20
N MET A 54 3.91 0.19 -7.54
CA MET A 54 3.83 1.39 -8.37
C MET A 54 4.84 1.27 -9.51
N HIS A 55 4.37 1.44 -10.75
CA HIS A 55 5.24 1.47 -11.92
C HIS A 55 5.87 2.86 -12.07
N LEU A 56 7.19 2.91 -12.13
CA LEU A 56 7.97 4.16 -12.15
C LEU A 56 8.34 4.63 -13.57
N GLY A 57 7.99 3.85 -14.60
CA GLY A 57 8.49 4.03 -15.97
C GLY A 57 9.82 3.30 -16.20
N ASP A 58 10.23 3.17 -17.46
CA ASP A 58 11.51 2.54 -17.86
C ASP A 58 11.71 1.10 -17.37
N GLY A 59 10.60 0.37 -17.15
CA GLY A 59 10.61 -1.00 -16.62
C GLY A 59 10.83 -1.10 -15.10
N LEU A 60 10.99 0.03 -14.40
CA LEU A 60 11.26 0.09 -12.97
C LEU A 60 9.98 0.02 -12.13
N ASN A 61 10.09 -0.61 -10.97
CA ASN A 61 9.01 -0.83 -10.02
C ASN A 61 9.39 -0.38 -8.61
N LEU A 62 8.40 0.15 -7.91
CA LEU A 62 8.42 0.33 -6.46
C LEU A 62 7.43 -0.67 -5.85
N ASP A 63 7.93 -1.63 -5.10
CA ASP A 63 7.14 -2.55 -4.31
C ASP A 63 7.18 -2.13 -2.83
N GLN A 64 6.03 -2.09 -2.18
CA GLN A 64 5.96 -2.00 -0.73
C GLN A 64 5.23 -3.18 -0.14
N LEU A 65 5.87 -3.77 0.85
CA LEU A 65 5.31 -4.77 1.72
C LEU A 65 4.96 -4.09 3.05
N VAL A 66 3.68 -4.15 3.40
CA VAL A 66 3.18 -3.71 4.70
C VAL A 66 2.98 -4.95 5.55
N SER A 67 3.71 -5.07 6.66
CA SER A 67 3.52 -6.15 7.63
C SER A 67 2.45 -5.78 8.65
N SER A 68 1.63 -6.75 9.05
CA SER A 68 0.62 -6.56 10.11
C SER A 68 1.25 -6.66 11.50
N GLY A 69 0.79 -5.81 12.41
CA GLY A 69 1.25 -5.72 13.78
C GLY A 69 0.74 -6.89 14.61
N ILE A 70 1.59 -7.37 15.52
CA ILE A 70 1.34 -8.57 16.35
C ILE A 70 0.35 -8.29 17.50
N ALA A 71 0.16 -7.01 17.86
CA ALA A 71 -0.44 -6.58 19.13
C ALA A 71 -1.98 -6.51 19.17
N HIS A 72 -2.66 -6.43 18.03
CA HIS A 72 -4.13 -6.33 17.97
C HIS A 72 -4.76 -7.54 17.28
N ARG A 73 -5.98 -7.91 17.72
CA ARG A 73 -6.70 -9.06 17.19
C ARG A 73 -7.01 -8.83 15.71
N ALA A 74 -6.67 -9.80 14.86
CA ALA A 74 -6.91 -9.73 13.43
C ALA A 74 -8.37 -9.34 13.13
N PRO A 75 -8.62 -8.37 12.24
CA PRO A 75 -9.97 -7.96 11.91
C PRO A 75 -10.76 -9.13 11.32
N PRO A 76 -12.10 -9.18 11.51
CA PRO A 76 -12.93 -10.20 10.88
C PRO A 76 -12.70 -10.28 9.36
N LYS A 77 -12.68 -11.49 8.78
CA LYS A 77 -12.42 -11.72 7.34
C LYS A 77 -13.35 -10.90 6.41
N SER A 78 -14.55 -10.57 6.87
CA SER A 78 -15.50 -9.70 6.17
C SER A 78 -14.97 -8.28 6.01
N SER A 79 -14.32 -7.73 7.03
CA SER A 79 -13.70 -6.40 6.99
C SER A 79 -12.56 -6.37 5.97
N ALA A 80 -11.69 -7.40 5.92
CA ALA A 80 -10.61 -7.49 4.94
C ALA A 80 -11.12 -7.52 3.49
N ARG A 81 -12.25 -8.20 3.25
CA ARG A 81 -12.90 -8.21 1.92
C ARG A 81 -13.49 -6.85 1.56
N PHE A 82 -14.17 -6.18 2.50
CA PHE A 82 -14.70 -4.84 2.30
C PHE A 82 -13.58 -3.83 2.00
N MET A 83 -12.45 -3.94 2.70
CA MET A 83 -11.26 -3.12 2.46
C MET A 83 -10.62 -3.40 1.09
N GLY A 84 -10.59 -4.66 0.66
CA GLY A 84 -10.20 -5.04 -0.70
C GLY A 84 -11.09 -4.43 -1.79
N ALA A 85 -12.38 -4.24 -1.51
CA ALA A 85 -13.30 -3.56 -2.41
C ALA A 85 -13.09 -2.04 -2.41
N LEU A 86 -12.82 -1.43 -1.25
CA LEU A 86 -12.57 0.01 -1.14
C LEU A 86 -11.25 0.42 -1.81
N SER A 87 -10.24 -0.45 -1.82
CA SER A 87 -8.97 -0.15 -2.50
C SER A 87 -9.09 -0.02 -4.02
N TRP A 88 -10.14 -0.57 -4.64
CA TRP A 88 -10.47 -0.33 -6.05
C TRP A 88 -10.95 1.10 -6.33
N LEU A 89 -11.52 1.78 -5.33
CA LEU A 89 -12.04 3.14 -5.44
C LEU A 89 -10.99 4.22 -5.10
N GLY A 90 -9.76 3.79 -4.84
CA GLY A 90 -8.65 4.67 -4.48
C GLY A 90 -8.07 5.42 -5.67
N GLU A 91 -8.04 6.75 -5.60
CA GLU A 91 -7.25 7.57 -6.51
C GLU A 91 -5.77 7.52 -6.13
N GLY A 92 -4.91 7.26 -7.12
CA GLY A 92 -3.47 7.44 -6.96
C GLY A 92 -3.13 8.90 -6.60
N PRO A 93 -2.23 9.16 -5.64
CA PRO A 93 -1.81 10.51 -5.29
C PRO A 93 -0.96 11.17 -6.38
N LEU A 94 -0.28 10.36 -7.22
CA LEU A 94 0.43 10.75 -8.44
C LEU A 94 -0.33 10.20 -9.66
N PRO A 95 -0.94 11.06 -10.51
CA PRO A 95 -1.67 10.61 -11.69
C PRO A 95 -0.81 9.82 -12.68
N GLU A 96 0.45 10.23 -12.85
CA GLU A 96 1.44 9.58 -13.72
C GLU A 96 1.90 8.20 -13.24
N HIS A 97 1.74 7.89 -11.95
CA HIS A 97 2.24 6.67 -11.32
C HIS A 97 1.15 6.03 -10.44
N PRO A 98 0.16 5.35 -11.05
CA PRO A 98 -0.92 4.73 -10.30
C PRO A 98 -0.38 3.59 -9.43
N ILE A 99 -0.87 3.54 -8.19
CA ILE A 99 -0.53 2.48 -7.23
C ILE A 99 -1.59 1.40 -7.33
N ARG A 100 -1.15 0.15 -7.43
CA ARG A 100 -2.01 -1.03 -7.40
C ARG A 100 -1.76 -1.80 -6.13
N VAL A 101 -2.83 -2.07 -5.40
CA VAL A 101 -2.78 -3.02 -4.28
C VAL A 101 -2.94 -4.41 -4.86
N GLU A 102 -1.90 -5.23 -4.70
CA GLU A 102 -1.83 -6.58 -5.27
C GLU A 102 -1.85 -7.64 -4.16
N PRO A 103 -2.31 -8.87 -4.44
CA PRO A 103 -2.17 -9.97 -3.51
C PRO A 103 -0.70 -10.26 -3.23
N LEU A 104 -0.41 -10.73 -2.02
CA LEU A 104 0.89 -11.32 -1.73
C LEU A 104 1.11 -12.58 -2.60
N PRO A 105 2.36 -12.89 -3.01
CA PRO A 105 2.63 -14.10 -3.75
C PRO A 105 2.09 -15.35 -3.04
N GLY A 106 1.34 -16.19 -3.76
CA GLY A 106 0.69 -17.38 -3.19
C GLY A 106 -0.65 -17.12 -2.51
N GLN A 107 -1.12 -15.87 -2.45
CA GLN A 107 -2.37 -15.48 -1.78
C GLN A 107 -3.40 -14.97 -2.78
N ARG A 108 -4.68 -15.24 -2.53
CA ARG A 108 -5.78 -14.84 -3.43
C ARG A 108 -6.35 -13.46 -3.13
N ASN A 109 -6.18 -12.97 -1.91
CA ASN A 109 -6.77 -11.71 -1.46
C ASN A 109 -5.69 -10.62 -1.36
N ARG A 110 -6.04 -9.39 -1.73
CA ARG A 110 -5.16 -8.20 -1.65
C ARG A 110 -4.79 -7.82 -0.22
N TYR A 111 -5.74 -7.98 0.70
CA TYR A 111 -5.52 -7.82 2.12
C TYR A 111 -5.65 -9.17 2.79
N LEU A 112 -4.68 -9.49 3.64
CA LEU A 112 -4.74 -10.64 4.51
C LEU A 112 -5.01 -10.16 5.93
N ALA A 113 -6.08 -10.69 6.52
CA ALA A 113 -6.30 -10.66 7.97
C ALA A 113 -5.54 -11.82 8.66
N GLU A 114 -4.43 -12.23 8.07
CA GLU A 114 -3.54 -13.27 8.58
C GLU A 114 -2.23 -12.60 9.03
N ARG A 115 -1.57 -13.21 10.00
CA ARG A 115 -0.27 -12.76 10.49
C ARG A 115 0.77 -13.17 9.44
N ASN A 116 1.65 -12.25 9.03
CA ASN A 116 2.84 -12.61 8.25
C ASN A 116 3.88 -13.25 9.17
#